data_AF-F7NQ27-F1
#
_entry.id   AF-F7NQ27-F1
#
_cell.length_a   1.000
_cell.length_b   1.000
_cell.length_c   1.000
_cell.angle_alpha   90.00
_cell.angle_beta   90.00
_cell.angle_gamma   90.00
#
_symmetry.space_group_name_H-M   'P 1'
#
loop_
_entity.id
_entity.type
_entity.pdbx_description
1 polymer ?
#
loop_
_entity_poly.entity_id
_entity_poly.type
_entity_poly.pdbx_seq_one_letter_code
_entity_poly.pdbx_strand_id
1 'polypeptide(L)'
;MGRLVIVRGGGDLASGIIHRLFRAGYDIIVTETEFPTVIRRTVAYAAAVYAGSVTVEELQADYCPMNEALQKIRDGIIPVIADSGGESIRLYKPAAVVDAILAKKNLGTTLNAASAVIGVGPGFTAGRDVHAVIESMRGHDLGRVYL
;
A
#
# COMPACT_ATOMS: atom_id res chain seq x y z
N MET A 1 -17.52 4.91 -3.47
CA MET A 1 -16.13 4.80 -3.95
C MET A 1 -15.16 5.85 -3.38
N GLY A 2 -15.59 6.87 -2.61
CA GLY A 2 -14.67 7.88 -2.05
C GLY A 2 -13.79 7.44 -0.86
N ARG A 3 -13.60 6.13 -0.65
CA ARG A 3 -12.83 5.56 0.49
C ARG A 3 -11.78 4.53 0.06
N LEU A 4 -11.55 4.36 -1.24
CA LEU A 4 -10.52 3.45 -1.72
C LEU A 4 -9.13 4.04 -1.46
N VAL A 5 -8.26 3.24 -0.85
CA VAL A 5 -6.84 3.54 -0.67
C VAL A 5 -6.02 2.47 -1.37
N ILE A 6 -5.09 2.90 -2.22
CA ILE A 6 -4.08 2.00 -2.79
C ILE A 6 -2.81 2.11 -1.96
N VAL A 7 -2.33 0.98 -1.44
CA VAL A 7 -1.07 0.89 -0.70
C VAL A 7 -0.04 0.23 -1.60
N ARG A 8 1.01 0.97 -1.95
CA ARG A 8 2.13 0.44 -2.72
C ARG A 8 3.13 -0.23 -1.79
N GLY A 9 3.45 -1.49 -2.08
CA GLY A 9 4.26 -2.35 -1.21
C GLY A 9 3.38 -3.06 -0.16
N GLY A 10 3.55 -4.36 -0.04
CA GLY A 10 2.86 -5.24 0.90
C GLY A 10 3.77 -5.77 2.00
N GLY A 11 4.87 -5.07 2.30
CA GLY A 11 5.84 -5.43 3.33
C GLY A 11 5.31 -5.28 4.77
N ASP A 12 6.17 -5.54 5.75
CA ASP A 12 5.81 -5.54 7.18
C ASP A 12 5.32 -4.18 7.69
N LEU A 13 5.97 -3.08 7.28
CA LEU A 13 5.52 -1.73 7.64
C LEU A 13 4.17 -1.39 7.00
N ALA A 14 3.98 -1.79 5.74
CA ALA A 14 2.73 -1.60 5.03
C ALA A 14 1.58 -2.35 5.70
N SER A 15 1.83 -3.55 6.26
CA SER A 15 0.81 -4.33 6.95
C SER A 15 0.15 -3.58 8.11
N GLY A 16 0.93 -2.83 8.90
CA GLY A 16 0.38 -2.00 9.98
C GLY A 16 -0.52 -0.86 9.47
N ILE A 17 -0.11 -0.23 8.36
CA ILE A 17 -0.90 0.82 7.69
C ILE A 17 -2.21 0.24 7.17
N ILE A 18 -2.13 -0.86 6.42
CA ILE A 18 -3.27 -1.57 5.85
C ILE A 18 -4.25 -1.98 6.95
N HIS A 19 -3.75 -2.59 8.03
CA HIS A 19 -4.56 -3.02 9.15
C HIS A 19 -5.32 -1.85 9.79
N ARG A 20 -4.64 -0.71 10.01
CA ARG A 20 -5.27 0.48 10.60
C ARG A 20 -6.33 1.08 9.69
N LEU A 21 -6.05 1.22 8.39
CA LEU A 21 -6.98 1.80 7.42
C LEU A 21 -8.20 0.88 7.21
N PHE A 22 -8.00 -0.42 7.06
CA PHE A 22 -9.08 -1.38 6.92
C PHE A 22 -10.01 -1.35 8.14
N ARG A 23 -9.46 -1.37 9.35
CA ARG A 23 -10.27 -1.24 10.59
C ARG A 23 -10.97 0.10 10.75
N ALA A 24 -10.51 1.14 10.06
CA ALA A 24 -11.19 2.44 10.00
C ALA A 24 -12.30 2.49 8.92
N GLY A 25 -12.52 1.40 8.18
CA GLY A 25 -13.59 1.29 7.17
C GLY A 25 -13.20 1.81 5.78
N TYR A 26 -11.91 1.84 5.46
CA TYR A 26 -11.42 2.09 4.11
C TYR A 26 -11.33 0.80 3.29
N ASP A 27 -11.64 0.90 2.02
CA ASP A 27 -11.40 -0.17 1.05
C ASP A 27 -9.92 -0.13 0.66
N ILE A 28 -9.24 -1.27 0.65
CA ILE A 28 -7.79 -1.33 0.41
C ILE A 28 -7.50 -2.18 -0.82
N ILE A 29 -6.59 -1.71 -1.66
CA ILE A 29 -5.87 -2.54 -2.64
C ILE A 29 -4.38 -2.44 -2.33
N VAL A 30 -3.70 -3.59 -2.25
CA VAL A 30 -2.25 -3.65 -2.10
C VAL A 30 -1.63 -3.92 -3.46
N THR A 31 -0.70 -3.09 -3.90
CA THR A 31 0.07 -3.34 -5.12
C THR A 31 1.47 -3.84 -4.79
N GLU A 32 1.90 -4.90 -5.46
CA GLU A 32 3.23 -5.49 -5.31
C GLU A 32 3.89 -5.76 -6.66
N THR A 33 5.16 -6.13 -6.65
CA THR A 33 5.82 -6.70 -7.84
C THR A 33 5.41 -8.17 -8.02
N GLU A 34 5.64 -8.74 -9.21
CA GLU A 34 5.43 -10.18 -9.45
C GLU A 34 6.33 -11.06 -8.57
N PHE A 35 7.48 -10.52 -8.15
CA PHE A 35 8.44 -11.20 -7.29
C PHE A 35 8.83 -10.28 -6.12
N PRO A 36 7.98 -10.16 -5.07
CA PRO A 36 8.26 -9.29 -3.94
C PRO A 36 9.51 -9.71 -3.17
N THR A 37 10.34 -8.76 -2.76
CA THR A 37 11.60 -9.03 -2.03
C THR A 37 11.40 -9.18 -0.51
N VAL A 38 10.18 -9.49 -0.09
CA VAL A 38 9.80 -9.52 1.32
C VAL A 38 10.54 -10.62 2.10
N ILE A 39 11.26 -10.21 3.14
CA ILE A 39 11.98 -11.16 4.02
C ILE A 39 11.03 -11.71 5.08
N ARG A 40 10.27 -10.84 5.76
CA ARG A 40 9.34 -11.20 6.83
C ARG A 40 7.97 -11.59 6.28
N ARG A 41 7.86 -12.81 5.74
CA ARG A 41 6.66 -13.28 5.04
C ARG A 41 5.43 -13.50 5.92
N THR A 42 5.60 -13.85 7.20
CA THR A 42 4.47 -14.17 8.09
C THR A 42 3.63 -12.96 8.51
N VAL A 43 4.14 -11.74 8.32
CA VAL A 43 3.51 -10.49 8.74
C VAL A 43 3.28 -9.53 7.56
N ALA A 44 3.39 -10.02 6.33
CA ALA A 44 3.40 -9.21 5.13
C ALA A 44 2.39 -9.70 4.10
N TYR A 45 1.51 -8.79 3.66
CA TYR A 45 0.53 -9.07 2.62
C TYR A 45 1.16 -9.46 1.27
N ALA A 46 2.40 -9.04 1.01
CA ALA A 46 3.19 -9.46 -0.15
C ALA A 46 3.37 -10.99 -0.24
N ALA A 47 3.23 -11.72 0.87
CA ALA A 47 3.28 -13.18 0.87
C ALA A 47 2.14 -13.82 0.04
N ALA A 48 1.00 -13.13 -0.12
CA ALA A 48 -0.10 -13.59 -0.96
C ALA A 48 0.31 -13.80 -2.41
N VAL A 49 1.25 -13.00 -2.95
CA VAL A 49 1.74 -13.15 -4.33
C VAL A 49 2.34 -14.55 -4.55
N TYR A 50 2.96 -15.14 -3.53
CA TYR A 50 3.51 -16.49 -3.60
C TYR A 50 2.53 -17.58 -3.18
N ALA A 51 1.73 -17.33 -2.14
CA ALA A 51 0.87 -18.34 -1.52
C ALA A 51 -0.56 -18.37 -2.08
N GLY A 52 -0.93 -17.41 -2.93
CA GLY A 52 -2.30 -17.16 -3.39
C GLY A 52 -3.17 -16.43 -2.37
N SER A 53 -2.97 -16.67 -1.07
CA SER A 53 -3.67 -15.97 0.02
C SER A 53 -2.79 -15.91 1.27
N VAL A 54 -3.04 -14.92 2.12
CA VAL A 54 -2.42 -14.80 3.44
C VAL A 54 -3.38 -14.15 4.41
N THR A 55 -3.35 -14.59 5.66
CA THR A 55 -4.00 -13.89 6.77
C THR A 55 -2.93 -13.25 7.63
N VAL A 56 -3.00 -11.94 7.81
CA VAL A 56 -2.14 -11.20 8.74
C VAL A 56 -3.02 -10.73 9.89
N GLU A 57 -2.73 -11.22 11.09
CA GLU A 57 -3.64 -11.12 12.25
C GLU A 57 -5.00 -11.77 11.93
N GLU A 58 -6.06 -10.97 11.82
CA GLU A 58 -7.44 -11.41 11.53
C GLU A 58 -7.90 -11.02 10.11
N LEU A 59 -7.02 -10.38 9.32
CA LEU A 59 -7.38 -9.82 8.02
C LEU A 59 -6.84 -10.71 6.90
N GLN A 60 -7.76 -11.21 6.08
CA GLN A 60 -7.44 -12.01 4.91
C GLN A 60 -7.10 -11.12 3.71
N ALA A 61 -6.07 -11.51 2.98
CA ALA A 61 -5.73 -10.93 1.69
C ALA A 61 -5.46 -12.01 0.64
N ASP A 62 -5.97 -11.78 -0.56
CA ASP A 62 -5.85 -12.72 -1.67
C ASP A 62 -5.07 -12.08 -2.81
N TYR A 63 -4.14 -12.82 -3.39
CA TYR A 63 -3.57 -12.47 -4.67
C TYR A 63 -4.60 -12.70 -5.78
N CYS A 64 -4.87 -11.67 -6.57
CA CYS A 64 -5.84 -11.77 -7.65
C CYS A 64 -5.46 -10.92 -8.87
N PRO A 65 -6.03 -11.23 -10.05
CA PRO A 65 -6.00 -10.33 -11.20
C PRO A 65 -6.59 -8.96 -10.87
N MET A 66 -6.09 -7.91 -11.54
CA MET A 66 -6.52 -6.54 -11.28
C MET A 66 -8.04 -6.36 -11.39
N ASN A 67 -8.68 -6.94 -12.40
CA ASN A 67 -10.12 -6.84 -12.65
C ASN A 67 -11.00 -7.51 -11.59
N GLU A 68 -10.44 -8.36 -10.71
CA GLU A 68 -11.16 -9.01 -9.62
C GLU A 68 -11.06 -8.23 -8.30
N ALA A 69 -10.18 -7.22 -8.21
CA ALA A 69 -9.90 -6.51 -6.96
C ALA A 69 -11.14 -5.91 -6.29
N LEU A 70 -12.05 -5.32 -7.08
CA LEU A 70 -13.29 -4.74 -6.55
C LEU A 70 -14.26 -5.81 -6.02
N GLN A 71 -14.23 -7.02 -6.56
CA GLN A 71 -15.03 -8.13 -6.03
C GLN A 71 -14.47 -8.58 -4.68
N LYS A 72 -13.14 -8.76 -4.58
CA LYS A 72 -12.48 -9.11 -3.30
C LYS A 72 -12.82 -8.13 -2.19
N ILE A 73 -12.79 -6.83 -2.48
CA ILE A 73 -13.21 -5.79 -1.53
C ILE A 73 -14.64 -6.01 -1.04
N ARG A 74 -15.60 -6.30 -1.94
CA ARG A 74 -17.00 -6.57 -1.56
C ARG A 74 -17.15 -7.79 -0.67
N ASP A 75 -16.26 -8.77 -0.84
CA ASP A 75 -16.23 -9.99 -0.03
C ASP A 75 -15.51 -9.79 1.33
N GLY A 76 -15.04 -8.57 1.62
CA GLY A 76 -14.29 -8.25 2.84
C GLY A 76 -12.84 -8.74 2.83
N ILE A 77 -12.32 -9.11 1.66
CA ILE A 77 -10.96 -9.61 1.45
C ILE A 77 -10.10 -8.50 0.85
N ILE A 78 -8.86 -8.36 1.33
CA ILE A 78 -7.91 -7.37 0.82
C ILE A 78 -7.26 -7.91 -0.46
N PRO A 79 -7.52 -7.34 -1.65
CA PRO A 79 -6.81 -7.75 -2.87
C PRO A 79 -5.35 -7.33 -2.84
N VAL A 80 -4.47 -8.27 -3.18
CA VAL A 80 -3.07 -8.05 -3.52
C VAL A 80 -2.93 -8.26 -5.02
N ILE A 81 -2.45 -7.24 -5.73
CA ILE A 81 -2.30 -7.29 -7.19
C ILE A 81 -0.85 -7.07 -7.59
N ALA A 82 -0.38 -7.78 -8.61
CA ALA A 82 0.91 -7.51 -9.24
C ALA A 82 0.75 -6.28 -10.13
N ASP A 83 1.25 -5.13 -9.67
CA ASP A 83 1.17 -3.84 -10.36
C ASP A 83 2.34 -2.93 -9.93
N SER A 84 3.52 -3.21 -10.45
CA SER A 84 4.72 -2.40 -10.18
C SER A 84 4.63 -1.00 -10.81
N GLY A 85 3.91 -0.87 -11.92
CA GLY A 85 3.75 0.36 -12.71
C GLY A 85 2.67 1.32 -12.20
N GLY A 86 1.86 0.92 -11.22
CA GLY A 86 0.77 1.74 -10.67
C GLY A 86 -0.36 1.98 -11.67
N GLU A 87 -0.64 1.03 -12.56
CA GLU A 87 -1.76 1.13 -13.51
C GLU A 87 -3.11 1.17 -12.80
N SER A 88 -3.22 0.42 -11.70
CA SER A 88 -4.40 0.38 -10.84
C SER A 88 -4.77 1.76 -10.27
N ILE A 89 -3.78 2.62 -10.02
CA ILE A 89 -4.02 3.99 -9.55
C ILE A 89 -4.77 4.80 -10.61
N ARG A 90 -4.35 4.70 -11.88
CA ARG A 90 -5.02 5.40 -12.99
C ARG A 90 -6.42 4.84 -13.25
N LEU A 91 -6.57 3.52 -13.15
CA LEU A 91 -7.82 2.82 -13.39
C LEU A 91 -8.86 3.13 -12.30
N TYR A 92 -8.48 2.94 -11.04
CA TYR A 92 -9.41 3.01 -9.91
C TYR A 92 -9.57 4.41 -9.31
N LYS A 93 -8.65 5.34 -9.60
CA LYS A 93 -8.68 6.73 -9.11
C LYS A 93 -8.98 6.79 -7.60
N PRO A 94 -8.11 6.20 -6.76
CA PRO A 94 -8.37 6.09 -5.33
C PRO A 94 -8.44 7.47 -4.67
N ALA A 95 -9.07 7.54 -3.50
CA ALA A 95 -9.09 8.75 -2.69
C ALA A 95 -7.69 9.05 -2.11
N ALA A 96 -6.92 7.99 -1.81
CA ALA A 96 -5.55 8.13 -1.36
C ALA A 96 -4.61 7.05 -1.94
N VAL A 97 -3.33 7.42 -2.06
CA VAL A 97 -2.22 6.50 -2.32
C VAL A 97 -1.25 6.58 -1.15
N VAL A 98 -0.86 5.44 -0.60
CA VAL A 98 0.22 5.34 0.38
C VAL A 98 1.35 4.53 -0.22
N ASP A 99 2.51 5.14 -0.42
CA ASP A 99 3.71 4.46 -0.89
C ASP A 99 4.57 4.01 0.30
N ALA A 100 4.56 2.70 0.56
CA ALA A 100 5.30 2.04 1.63
C ALA A 100 6.31 1.02 1.09
N ILE A 101 6.78 1.19 -0.16
CA ILE A 101 7.77 0.29 -0.79
C ILE A 101 9.13 0.35 -0.07
N LEU A 102 9.48 1.51 0.52
CA LEU A 102 10.79 1.75 1.18
C LEU A 102 12.00 1.55 0.25
N ALA A 103 11.86 1.93 -1.03
CA ALA A 103 12.94 1.83 -2.02
C ALA A 103 14.10 2.81 -1.81
N LYS A 104 13.99 3.74 -0.84
CA LYS A 104 14.93 4.86 -0.57
C LYS A 104 15.09 5.85 -1.73
N LYS A 105 14.27 5.70 -2.77
CA LYS A 105 14.13 6.58 -3.93
C LYS A 105 12.69 6.50 -4.42
N ASN A 106 12.19 7.59 -5.00
CA ASN A 106 10.86 7.60 -5.61
C ASN A 106 10.84 6.71 -6.89
N LEU A 107 9.92 5.74 -6.93
CA LEU A 107 9.73 4.80 -8.06
C LEU A 107 8.48 5.15 -8.90
N GLY A 108 8.16 6.43 -9.03
CA GLY A 108 7.06 6.92 -9.86
C GLY A 108 5.79 7.29 -9.10
N THR A 109 5.87 7.45 -7.78
CA THR A 109 4.79 8.10 -7.02
C THR A 109 4.81 9.60 -7.30
N THR A 110 3.64 10.17 -7.52
CA THR A 110 3.49 11.60 -7.84
C THR A 110 2.33 12.20 -7.06
N LEU A 111 2.38 13.50 -6.82
CA LEU A 111 1.29 14.26 -6.15
C LEU A 111 -0.07 14.06 -6.82
N ASN A 112 -0.10 13.83 -8.13
CA ASN A 112 -1.33 13.70 -8.90
C ASN A 112 -1.93 12.28 -8.85
N ALA A 113 -1.30 11.35 -8.13
CA ALA A 113 -1.77 9.97 -8.05
C ALA A 113 -3.14 9.83 -7.35
N ALA A 114 -3.46 10.72 -6.41
CA ALA A 114 -4.73 10.78 -5.70
C ALA A 114 -4.89 12.13 -4.98
N SER A 115 -6.06 12.38 -4.39
CA SER A 115 -6.28 13.59 -3.58
C SER A 115 -5.41 13.64 -2.32
N ALA A 116 -5.03 12.48 -1.77
CA ALA A 116 -4.02 12.36 -0.74
C ALA A 116 -2.94 11.36 -1.19
N VAL A 117 -1.68 11.76 -1.10
CA VAL A 117 -0.53 10.93 -1.49
C VAL A 117 0.48 11.00 -0.37
N ILE A 118 0.77 9.86 0.24
CA ILE A 118 1.62 9.77 1.43
C ILE A 118 2.81 8.87 1.10
N GLY A 119 4.01 9.39 1.26
CA GLY A 119 5.24 8.60 1.19
C GLY A 119 5.65 8.14 2.58
N VAL A 120 6.09 6.90 2.72
CA VAL A 120 6.58 6.36 3.98
C VAL A 120 8.08 6.12 3.87
N GLY A 121 8.84 6.72 4.79
CA GLY A 121 10.28 6.61 4.86
C GLY A 121 11.03 7.45 3.83
N PRO A 122 12.33 7.17 3.64
CA PRO A 122 13.21 8.00 2.82
C PRO A 122 12.93 7.85 1.32
N GLY A 123 13.33 8.85 0.54
CA GLY A 123 13.25 8.85 -0.92
C GLY A 123 12.11 9.70 -1.50
N PHE A 124 11.35 10.38 -0.65
CA PHE A 124 10.30 11.32 -1.01
C PHE A 124 10.57 12.72 -0.46
N THR A 125 10.13 13.73 -1.20
CA THR A 125 10.10 15.12 -0.76
C THR A 125 8.64 15.58 -0.64
N ALA A 126 8.23 16.01 0.55
CA ALA A 126 6.90 16.57 0.77
C ALA A 126 6.69 17.86 -0.05
N GLY A 127 5.48 18.06 -0.56
CA GLY A 127 5.14 19.18 -1.45
C GLY A 127 5.69 19.06 -2.89
N ARG A 128 6.48 18.02 -3.19
CA ARG A 128 7.03 17.77 -4.54
C ARG A 128 6.65 16.40 -5.08
N ASP A 129 7.00 15.33 -4.35
CA ASP A 129 6.71 13.95 -4.76
C ASP A 129 5.36 13.49 -4.20
N VAL A 130 5.06 13.89 -2.97
CA VAL A 130 3.92 13.45 -2.16
C VAL A 130 3.40 14.62 -1.30
N HIS A 131 2.15 14.52 -0.85
CA HIS A 131 1.54 15.55 0.00
C HIS A 131 2.08 15.51 1.44
N ALA A 132 2.49 14.33 1.89
CA ALA A 132 3.11 14.16 3.19
C ALA A 132 4.14 13.03 3.17
N VAL A 133 5.21 13.17 3.94
CA VAL A 133 6.19 12.10 4.22
C VAL A 133 6.09 11.70 5.69
N ILE A 134 5.99 10.41 5.96
CA ILE A 134 6.00 9.85 7.32
C ILE A 134 7.38 9.23 7.58
N GLU A 135 8.05 9.67 8.65
CA GLU A 135 9.31 9.08 9.09
C GLU A 135 9.12 7.62 9.52
N SER A 136 9.93 6.71 8.97
CA SER A 136 9.89 5.27 9.26
C SER A 136 11.12 4.76 10.01
N MET A 137 12.18 5.57 10.10
CA MET A 137 13.38 5.25 10.84
C MET A 137 13.10 5.31 12.34
N ARG A 138 13.57 4.28 13.05
CA ARG A 138 13.44 4.20 14.51
C ARG A 138 14.20 5.37 15.14
N GLY A 139 13.59 6.02 16.12
CA GLY A 139 14.20 7.15 16.82
C GLY A 139 13.15 8.12 17.32
N HIS A 140 13.59 9.32 17.71
CA HIS A 140 12.71 10.36 18.26
C HIS A 140 11.69 10.88 17.25
N ASP A 141 12.01 10.81 15.96
CA ASP A 141 11.15 11.29 14.88
C ASP A 141 10.27 10.20 14.26
N LEU A 142 10.29 8.95 14.76
CA LEU A 142 9.48 7.87 14.20
C LEU A 142 7.99 8.25 14.17
N GLY A 143 7.37 8.18 12.98
CA GLY A 143 5.98 8.55 12.76
C GLY A 143 5.74 10.06 12.58
N ARG A 144 6.78 10.89 12.64
CA ARG A 144 6.67 12.33 12.36
C ARG A 144 6.21 12.56 10.93
N VAL A 145 5.35 13.56 10.76
CA VAL A 145 4.78 13.95 9.46
C VAL A 145 5.47 15.23 8.98
N TYR A 146 5.98 15.18 7.76
CA TYR A 146 6.51 16.32 7.01
C TYR A 146 5.54 16.67 5.88
N LEU A 147 5.24 17.95 5.71
CA LEU A 147 4.31 18.50 4.70
C LEU A 147 5.06 19.38 3.71
#